data_AF-A0A2T4VPC0-F1
#
_entry.id   AF-A0A2T4VPC0-F1
#
_cell.length_a   1.000
_cell.length_b   1.000
_cell.length_c   1.000
_cell.angle_alpha   90.00
_cell.angle_beta   90.00
_cell.angle_gamma   90.00
#
_symmetry.space_group_name_H-M   'P 1'
#
loop_
_entity.id
_entity.type
_entity.pdbx_description
1 polymer ?
#
loop_
_entity_poly.entity_id
_entity_poly.type
_entity_poly.pdbx_seq_one_letter_code
_entity_poly.pdbx_strand_id
1 'polypeptide(L)'
;MNADPSRRQAALEALALDDDALLRACEVEFFIASGPGGQHRNTTASGVRLTHPPTALSVTGTERRSQVQNKGAALERLREGLKALTYVPKKRHKTKPTKGSQKRRLESKKRTGEKKAQRSKKDQW
;
A
#
# COMPACT_ATOMS: atom_id res chain seq x y z
N MET A 1 -10.10 0.87 4.46
CA MET A 1 -8.98 -0.04 4.78
C MET A 1 -8.43 0.33 6.15
N ASN A 2 -9.21 0.08 7.21
CA ASN A 2 -8.70 0.23 8.56
C ASN A 2 -7.71 -0.92 8.77
N ALA A 3 -6.47 -0.60 9.13
CA ALA A 3 -5.54 -1.60 9.62
C ALA A 3 -6.14 -2.16 10.91
N ASP A 4 -6.64 -3.38 10.85
CA ASP A 4 -7.12 -4.11 12.02
C ASP A 4 -5.98 -4.16 13.06
N PRO A 5 -6.19 -3.68 14.30
CA PRO A 5 -5.17 -3.72 15.34
C PRO A 5 -4.59 -5.12 15.56
N SER A 6 -5.41 -6.17 15.43
CA SER A 6 -4.99 -7.57 15.58
C SER A 6 -4.00 -7.97 14.48
N ARG A 7 -4.29 -7.61 13.22
CA ARG A 7 -3.41 -7.87 12.08
C ARG A 7 -2.08 -7.15 12.19
N ARG A 8 -2.08 -5.93 12.72
CA ARG A 8 -0.86 -5.16 13.00
C ARG A 8 -0.03 -5.80 14.09
N GLN A 9 -0.68 -6.23 15.18
CA GLN A 9 -0.02 -6.89 16.29
C GLN A 9 0.62 -8.22 15.86
N ALA A 10 -0.10 -9.04 15.11
CA ALA A 10 0.42 -10.27 14.52
C ALA A 10 1.65 -10.01 13.61
N ALA A 11 1.64 -8.92 12.83
CA ALA A 11 2.78 -8.55 12.02
C ALA A 11 4.01 -8.13 12.86
N LEU A 12 3.79 -7.45 13.99
CA LEU A 12 4.89 -7.10 14.92
C LEU A 12 5.49 -8.33 15.57
N GLU A 13 4.65 -9.27 16.01
CA GLU A 13 5.09 -10.54 16.61
C GLU A 13 5.88 -11.37 15.60
N ALA A 14 5.40 -11.48 14.36
CA ALA A 14 6.10 -12.19 13.30
C ALA A 14 7.45 -11.56 12.93
N LEU A 15 7.56 -10.22 12.97
CA LEU A 15 8.83 -9.52 12.72
C LEU A 15 9.86 -9.70 13.85
N ALA A 16 9.41 -10.03 15.06
CA ALA A 16 10.30 -10.30 16.19
C ALA A 16 10.92 -11.71 16.13
N LEU A 17 10.39 -12.60 15.30
CA LEU A 17 10.89 -13.97 15.14
C LEU A 17 12.16 -14.02 14.27
N ASP A 18 13.01 -14.99 14.59
CA ASP A 18 14.09 -15.41 13.70
C ASP A 18 13.52 -16.04 12.41
N ASP A 19 14.38 -16.18 11.39
CA ASP A 19 13.96 -16.65 10.07
C ASP A 19 13.36 -18.06 10.15
N ASP A 20 13.94 -18.93 10.98
CA ASP A 20 13.51 -20.31 11.14
C ASP A 20 12.18 -20.45 11.90
N ALA A 21 11.94 -19.66 12.96
CA ALA A 21 10.65 -19.64 13.65
C ALA A 21 9.58 -18.97 12.78
N LEU A 22 9.92 -17.91 12.04
CA LEU A 22 8.99 -17.29 11.11
C LEU A 22 8.54 -18.27 10.02
N LEU A 23 9.47 -19.06 9.49
CA LEU A 23 9.15 -20.11 8.52
C LEU A 23 8.27 -21.21 9.11
N ARG A 24 8.48 -21.60 10.37
CA ARG A 24 7.61 -22.57 11.07
C ARG A 24 6.20 -22.03 11.32
N ALA A 25 6.07 -20.72 11.51
CA ALA A 25 4.79 -20.04 11.68
C ALA A 25 4.06 -19.76 10.35
N CYS A 26 4.68 -20.08 9.20
CA CYS A 26 4.10 -19.88 7.89
C CYS A 26 3.77 -21.22 7.23
N GLU A 27 2.71 -21.21 6.42
CA GLU A 27 2.39 -22.30 5.52
C GLU A 27 3.27 -22.17 4.27
N VAL A 28 4.00 -23.24 3.94
CA VAL A 28 4.92 -23.29 2.80
C VAL A 28 4.33 -24.19 1.73
N GLU A 29 4.00 -23.61 0.57
CA GLU A 29 3.55 -24.35 -0.60
C GLU A 29 4.62 -24.30 -1.70
N PHE A 30 4.84 -25.44 -2.35
CA PHE A 30 5.70 -25.52 -3.54
C PHE A 30 4.82 -25.66 -4.78
N PHE A 31 5.17 -24.95 -5.85
CA PHE A 31 4.40 -24.98 -7.09
C PHE A 31 5.29 -24.80 -8.32
N ILE A 32 4.76 -25.20 -9.47
CA ILE A 32 5.42 -25.00 -10.77
C ILE A 32 5.07 -23.59 -11.27
N ALA A 33 6.07 -22.75 -11.43
CA ALA A 33 5.90 -21.38 -11.87
C ALA A 33 5.55 -21.31 -13.37
N SER A 34 4.59 -20.45 -13.73
CA SER A 34 4.23 -20.18 -15.14
C SER A 34 5.26 -19.28 -15.84
N GLY A 35 5.12 -19.09 -17.16
CA GLY A 35 6.00 -18.25 -17.99
C GLY A 35 6.74 -18.95 -19.13
N PRO A 36 7.65 -18.26 -19.84
CA PRO A 36 8.52 -18.85 -20.86
C PRO A 36 9.72 -19.57 -20.24
N GLY A 37 10.13 -20.72 -20.81
CA GLY A 37 11.27 -21.50 -20.33
C GLY A 37 11.27 -22.93 -20.84
N GLY A 38 12.34 -23.67 -20.53
CA GLY A 38 12.51 -25.08 -20.92
C GLY A 38 11.80 -26.06 -19.99
N GLN A 39 11.98 -27.36 -20.28
CA GLN A 39 11.41 -28.47 -19.51
C GLN A 39 11.66 -28.34 -18.01
N HIS A 40 12.88 -27.95 -17.62
CA HIS A 40 13.23 -27.72 -16.21
C HIS A 40 12.31 -26.69 -15.52
N ARG A 41 11.88 -25.60 -16.19
CA ARG A 41 10.99 -24.60 -15.59
C ARG A 41 9.53 -25.08 -15.55
N ASN A 42 9.11 -25.82 -16.57
CA ASN A 42 7.71 -26.25 -16.71
C ASN A 42 7.34 -27.51 -15.92
N THR A 43 8.34 -28.28 -15.46
CA THR A 43 8.10 -29.54 -14.74
C THR A 43 8.53 -29.46 -13.27
N THR A 44 9.52 -28.62 -12.94
CA THR A 44 10.05 -28.56 -11.57
C THR A 44 9.23 -27.60 -10.71
N ALA A 45 8.77 -28.07 -9.55
CA ALA A 45 8.09 -27.25 -8.55
C ALA A 45 9.06 -26.37 -7.76
N SER A 46 9.79 -25.49 -8.46
CA SER A 46 10.78 -24.61 -7.84
C SER A 46 10.18 -23.34 -7.22
N GLY A 47 8.93 -23.00 -7.55
CA GLY A 47 8.23 -21.85 -7.00
C GLY A 47 7.84 -22.10 -5.54
N VAL A 48 8.02 -21.10 -4.70
CA VAL A 48 7.67 -21.16 -3.26
C VAL A 48 6.62 -20.09 -2.97
N ARG A 49 5.54 -20.47 -2.28
CA ARG A 49 4.58 -19.55 -1.68
C ARG A 49 4.67 -19.68 -0.17
N LEU A 50 4.78 -18.54 0.50
CA LEU A 50 4.70 -18.44 1.96
C LEU A 50 3.43 -17.70 2.31
N THR A 51 2.59 -18.32 3.14
CA THR A 51 1.38 -17.69 3.69
C THR A 51 1.54 -17.58 5.19
N HIS A 52 1.38 -16.38 5.74
CA HIS A 52 1.32 -16.16 7.18
C HIS A 52 -0.14 -16.03 7.61
N PRO A 53 -0.74 -17.07 8.25
CA PRO A 53 -2.18 -17.11 8.54
C PRO A 53 -2.67 -15.94 9.41
N PRO A 54 -1.98 -15.55 10.50
CA PRO A 54 -2.41 -14.44 11.37
C PRO A 54 -2.57 -13.09 10.65
N THR A 55 -1.75 -12.81 9.62
CA THR A 55 -1.84 -11.55 8.86
C THR A 55 -2.54 -11.70 7.52
N ALA A 56 -2.94 -12.93 7.14
CA ALA A 56 -3.44 -13.31 5.83
C ALA A 56 -2.55 -12.79 4.67
N LEU A 57 -1.24 -12.65 4.92
CA LEU A 57 -0.28 -12.19 3.91
C LEU A 57 0.33 -13.41 3.21
N SER A 58 0.14 -13.49 1.91
CA SER A 58 0.78 -14.49 1.05
C SER A 58 1.80 -13.82 0.13
N VAL A 59 3.00 -14.38 0.03
CA VAL A 59 4.05 -13.93 -0.89
C VAL A 59 4.61 -15.11 -1.68
N THR A 60 5.15 -14.84 -2.86
CA THR A 60 5.71 -15.86 -3.74
C THR A 60 7.15 -15.54 -4.15
N GLY A 61 7.95 -16.58 -4.37
CA GLY A 61 9.28 -16.52 -4.97
C GLY A 61 9.42 -17.51 -6.11
N THR A 62 9.69 -17.01 -7.31
CA THR A 62 9.80 -17.82 -8.54
C THR A 62 10.99 -17.43 -9.42
N GLU A 63 11.86 -16.54 -8.96
CA GLU A 63 12.88 -15.90 -9.81
C GLU A 63 14.12 -16.77 -10.03
N ARG A 64 14.38 -17.73 -9.15
CA ARG A 64 15.59 -18.56 -9.16
C ARG A 64 15.25 -20.00 -9.55
N ARG A 65 16.27 -20.75 -9.96
CA ARG A 65 16.12 -22.16 -10.36
C ARG A 65 15.92 -23.10 -9.18
N SER A 66 16.43 -22.77 -8.00
CA SER A 66 16.36 -23.64 -6.82
C SER A 66 15.29 -23.19 -5.82
N GLN A 67 14.61 -24.16 -5.20
CA GLN A 67 13.59 -23.92 -4.19
C GLN A 67 14.14 -23.21 -2.95
N VAL A 68 15.39 -23.50 -2.54
CA VAL A 68 16.03 -22.89 -1.36
C VAL A 68 16.23 -21.40 -1.57
N GLN A 69 16.73 -21.00 -2.75
CA GLN A 69 16.90 -19.59 -3.08
C GLN A 69 15.56 -18.87 -3.20
N ASN A 70 14.54 -19.52 -3.78
CA ASN A 70 13.19 -18.96 -3.86
C ASN A 70 12.53 -18.84 -2.47
N LYS A 71 12.80 -19.77 -1.56
CA LYS A 71 12.35 -19.69 -0.16
C LYS A 71 12.97 -18.49 0.56
N GLY A 72 14.28 -18.26 0.38
CA GLY A 72 14.95 -17.07 0.91
C GLY A 72 14.36 -15.77 0.34
N ALA A 73 14.18 -15.68 -0.97
CA ALA A 73 13.57 -14.52 -1.61
C ALA A 73 12.12 -14.28 -1.15
N ALA A 74 11.33 -15.34 -0.98
CA ALA A 74 9.98 -15.25 -0.45
C ALA A 74 9.99 -14.75 1.00
N LEU A 75 10.94 -15.19 1.83
CA LEU A 75 11.08 -14.75 3.22
C LEU A 75 11.42 -13.26 3.33
N GLU A 76 12.35 -12.78 2.51
CA GLU A 76 12.69 -11.36 2.42
C GLU A 76 11.44 -10.52 2.09
N ARG A 77 10.69 -10.92 1.05
CA ARG A 77 9.43 -10.26 0.67
C ARG A 77 8.37 -10.34 1.76
N LEU A 78 8.29 -11.46 2.47
CA LEU A 78 7.36 -11.62 3.59
C LEU A 78 7.66 -10.58 4.67
N ARG A 79 8.94 -10.42 5.06
CA ARG A 79 9.35 -9.43 6.06
C ARG A 79 9.08 -8.00 5.61
N GLU A 80 9.33 -7.67 4.35
CA GLU A 80 8.98 -6.35 3.80
C GLU A 80 7.47 -6.09 3.86
N GLY A 81 6.66 -7.08 3.47
CA GLY A 81 5.20 -7.00 3.54
C GLY A 81 4.69 -6.87 4.98
N LEU A 82 5.23 -7.64 5.92
CA LEU A 82 4.91 -7.52 7.35
C LEU A 82 5.29 -6.14 7.87
N LYS A 83 6.46 -5.61 7.51
CA LYS A 83 6.88 -4.26 7.89
C LYS A 83 5.93 -3.19 7.36
N ALA A 84 5.48 -3.32 6.12
CA ALA A 84 4.48 -2.42 5.55
C ALA A 84 3.14 -2.47 6.31
N LEU A 85 2.71 -3.66 6.77
CA LEU A 85 1.50 -3.81 7.58
C LEU A 85 1.60 -3.14 8.96
N THR A 86 2.81 -3.00 9.51
CA THR A 86 3.00 -2.32 10.81
C THR A 86 2.88 -0.81 10.74
N TYR A 87 3.03 -0.22 9.56
CA TYR A 87 2.99 1.21 9.34
C TYR A 87 1.56 1.76 9.42
N VAL A 88 1.36 2.74 10.31
CA VAL A 88 0.09 3.47 10.42
C VAL A 88 0.29 4.88 9.88
N PRO A 89 -0.43 5.28 8.80
CA PRO A 89 -0.31 6.62 8.27
C PRO A 89 -0.84 7.65 9.28
N LYS A 90 -0.09 8.74 9.47
CA LYS A 90 -0.54 9.86 10.30
C LYS A 90 -1.82 10.45 9.71
N LYS A 91 -2.83 10.67 10.55
CA LYS A 91 -4.09 11.30 10.15
C LYS A 91 -3.81 12.69 9.56
N ARG A 92 -4.23 12.91 8.32
CA ARG A 92 -4.19 14.25 7.69
C ARG A 92 -5.33 15.10 8.21
N HIS A 93 -5.01 16.19 8.89
CA HIS A 93 -5.97 17.23 9.20
C HIS A 93 -6.11 18.16 8.00
N LYS A 94 -7.35 18.45 7.59
CA LYS A 94 -7.60 19.39 6.49
C LYS A 94 -7.10 20.77 6.89
N THR A 95 -6.32 21.40 6.03
CA THR A 95 -5.87 22.78 6.22
C THR A 95 -7.01 23.74 5.90
N LYS A 96 -7.06 24.87 6.61
CA LYS A 96 -7.99 25.96 6.29
C LYS A 96 -7.55 26.63 4.97
N PRO A 97 -8.47 27.23 4.19
CA PRO A 97 -8.09 28.05 3.03
C PRO A 97 -7.10 29.16 3.43
N THR A 98 -6.13 29.42 2.56
CA THR A 98 -5.11 30.44 2.83
C THR A 98 -5.74 31.84 2.94
N LYS A 99 -5.14 32.73 3.75
CA LYS A 99 -5.61 34.12 3.87
C LYS A 99 -5.69 34.83 2.51
N GLY A 100 -4.73 34.58 1.62
CA GLY A 100 -4.74 35.13 0.25
C GLY A 100 -5.90 34.61 -0.61
N SER A 101 -6.27 33.33 -0.48
CA SER A 101 -7.46 32.78 -1.14
C SER A 101 -8.75 33.43 -0.62
N GLN A 102 -8.83 33.63 0.71
CA GLN A 102 -9.97 34.32 1.33
C GLN A 102 -10.09 35.77 0.82
N LYS A 103 -8.97 36.51 0.74
CA LYS A 103 -8.92 37.88 0.22
C LYS A 103 -9.38 37.96 -1.24
N ARG A 104 -8.81 37.13 -2.13
CA ARG A 104 -9.20 37.08 -3.55
C ARG A 104 -10.69 36.77 -3.76
N ARG A 105 -11.26 35.88 -2.93
CA ARG A 105 -12.70 35.58 -2.95
C ARG A 105 -13.53 36.81 -2.61
N LEU A 106 -13.16 37.55 -1.56
CA LEU A 106 -13.85 38.77 -1.15
C LEU A 106 -13.74 39.87 -2.22
N GLU A 107 -12.55 40.07 -2.77
CA GLU A 107 -12.30 41.05 -3.85
C GLU A 107 -13.09 40.72 -5.11
N SER A 108 -13.12 39.45 -5.52
CA SER A 108 -13.92 39.00 -6.66
C SER A 108 -15.41 39.25 -6.44
N LYS A 109 -15.93 38.93 -5.23
CA LYS A 109 -17.32 39.20 -4.85
C LYS A 109 -17.64 40.70 -4.93
N LYS A 110 -16.74 41.56 -4.43
CA LYS A 110 -16.88 43.01 -4.50
C LYS A 110 -16.92 43.52 -5.94
N ARG A 111 -15.96 43.11 -6.78
CA ARG A 111 -15.86 43.50 -8.19
C ARG A 111 -17.11 43.10 -9.00
N THR A 112 -17.62 41.88 -8.79
CA THR A 112 -18.85 41.43 -9.45
C THR A 112 -20.06 42.25 -9.00
N GLY A 113 -20.15 42.60 -7.71
CA GLY A 113 -21.20 43.46 -7.17
C GLY A 113 -21.20 44.85 -7.82
N GLU A 114 -20.04 45.51 -7.87
CA GLU A 114 -19.85 46.81 -8.52
C GLU A 114 -20.25 46.76 -10.00
N LYS A 115 -19.83 45.73 -10.74
CA LYS A 115 -20.20 45.53 -12.15
C LYS A 115 -21.73 45.41 -12.34
N LYS A 116 -22.42 44.71 -11.44
CA LYS A 116 -23.89 44.56 -11.51
C LYS A 116 -24.61 45.87 -11.21
N ALA A 117 -24.16 46.61 -10.19
CA ALA A 117 -24.72 47.93 -9.86
C ALA A 117 -24.58 48.91 -11.03
N GLN A 118 -23.40 48.94 -11.67
CA GLN A 118 -23.16 49.79 -12.84
C GLN A 118 -24.07 49.45 -14.04
N ARG A 119 -24.39 48.16 -14.26
CA ARG A 119 -25.34 47.75 -15.31
C ARG A 119 -26.74 48.27 -15.04
N SER A 120 -27.26 48.03 -13.83
CA SER A 120 -28.59 48.50 -13.44
C SER A 120 -28.74 50.02 -13.48
N LYS A 121 -27.65 50.77 -13.26
CA LYS A 121 -27.64 52.23 -13.32
C LYS A 121 -27.64 52.77 -14.76
N LYS A 122 -27.14 52.00 -15.72
CA LYS A 122 -27.10 52.38 -17.14
C LYS A 122 -28.45 52.19 -17.84
N ASP A 123 -29.28 51.25 -17.38
CA ASP A 123 -30.65 51.02 -17.89
C ASP A 123 -31.67 52.08 -17.43
N GLN A 124 -31.26 53.09 -16.65
CA GLN A 124 -32.11 54.16 -16.12
C GLN A 124 -32.04 55.47 -16.96
N TRP A 125 -31.59 55.40 -18.20
CA TRP A 125 -31.53 56.51 -19.17
C TRP A 125 -32.03 56.01 -20.53
#